data_AF-R2SRC1-F1
#
_entry.id   AF-R2SRC1-F1
#
_cell.length_a   1.000
_cell.length_b   1.000
_cell.length_c   1.000
_cell.angle_alpha   90.00
_cell.angle_beta   90.00
_cell.angle_gamma   90.00
#
_symmetry.space_group_name_H-M   'P 1'
#
loop_
_entity.id
_entity.type
_entity.pdbx_description
1 polymer ?
#
loop_
_entity_poly.entity_id
_entity_poly.type
_entity_poly.pdbx_seq_one_letter_code
_entity_poly.pdbx_strand_id
1 'polypeptide(L)'
;MKRFLTFILILGILCLCWAKLTHLNELSMEAASEKTLSSLSNDKEVYAYLHVDGTNIDYPVAQHPTDDSYYLSHDIDHNESIYGAIFTERVNAKDFNDLATIIYGHATQDGTMFGTLSYFADSEFFNKNTRVTVQTQQEKISYEVFAAYSFTDEHIYHTFQLENKTNVNAYFGKIKELSVELGGNYCELKRKPTDRLLILSTCDAKDGGRRFVVHAIERERKPV
;
A
#
# COMPACT_ATOMS: atom_id res chain seq x y z
N MET A 1 -3.19 32.95 44.38
CA MET A 1 -4.18 31.85 44.50
C MET A 1 -5.07 31.68 43.26
N LYS A 2 -5.84 32.68 42.80
CA LYS A 2 -6.77 32.50 41.66
C LYS A 2 -6.13 31.98 40.35
N ARG A 3 -4.94 32.48 39.99
CA ARG A 3 -4.17 32.05 38.79
C ARG A 3 -3.68 30.60 38.83
N PHE A 4 -3.41 30.08 40.03
CA PHE A 4 -2.94 28.71 40.23
C PHE A 4 -4.10 27.70 40.12
N LEU A 5 -5.26 28.07 40.67
CA LEU A 5 -6.48 27.27 40.59
C LEU A 5 -6.97 27.11 39.14
N THR A 6 -6.91 28.19 38.35
CA THR A 6 -7.22 28.13 36.90
C THR A 6 -6.24 27.25 36.13
N PHE A 7 -4.96 27.21 36.50
CA PHE A 7 -3.97 26.38 35.82
C PHE A 7 -4.22 24.89 36.04
N ILE A 8 -4.54 24.50 37.29
CA ILE A 8 -4.92 23.12 37.62
C ILE A 8 -6.20 22.70 36.88
N LEU A 9 -7.19 23.61 36.78
CA LEU A 9 -8.43 23.35 36.07
C LEU A 9 -8.19 23.10 34.57
N ILE A 10 -7.35 23.93 33.93
CA ILE A 10 -6.98 23.78 32.52
C ILE A 10 -6.20 22.48 32.30
N LEU A 11 -5.28 22.12 33.20
CA LEU A 11 -4.52 20.87 33.11
C LEU A 11 -5.44 19.64 33.24
N GLY A 12 -6.43 19.69 34.14
CA GLY A 12 -7.44 18.64 34.26
C GLY A 12 -8.31 18.49 33.02
N ILE A 13 -8.73 19.60 32.41
CA ILE A 13 -9.50 19.60 31.15
C ILE A 13 -8.65 19.04 30.01
N LEU A 14 -7.37 19.45 29.88
CA LEU A 14 -6.44 18.92 28.88
C LEU A 14 -6.23 17.41 29.05
N CYS A 15 -6.08 16.93 30.29
CA CYS A 15 -5.92 15.50 30.56
C CYS A 15 -7.18 14.70 30.19
N LEU A 16 -8.37 15.21 30.51
CA LEU A 16 -9.65 14.61 30.11
C LEU A 16 -9.85 14.61 28.59
N CYS A 17 -9.50 15.72 27.92
CA CYS A 17 -9.53 15.82 26.46
C CYS A 17 -8.57 14.82 25.81
N TRP A 18 -7.35 14.68 26.35
CA TRP A 18 -6.36 13.75 25.83
C TRP A 18 -6.81 12.30 25.99
N ALA A 19 -7.31 11.92 27.18
CA ALA A 19 -7.85 10.58 27.43
C ALA A 19 -9.07 10.27 26.54
N LYS A 20 -9.94 11.26 26.30
CA LYS A 20 -11.08 11.09 25.39
C LYS A 20 -10.61 10.92 23.94
N LEU A 21 -9.57 11.64 23.52
CA LEU A 21 -8.99 11.52 22.18
C LEU A 21 -8.33 10.15 21.97
N THR A 22 -7.57 9.64 22.95
CA THR A 22 -6.97 8.30 22.85
C THR A 22 -8.03 7.21 22.75
N HIS A 23 -9.09 7.29 23.56
CA HIS A 23 -10.20 6.34 23.52
C HIS A 23 -10.98 6.40 22.19
N LEU A 24 -11.17 7.59 21.62
CA LEU A 24 -11.80 7.73 20.30
C LEU A 24 -10.95 7.13 19.18
N ASN A 25 -9.62 7.30 19.25
CA ASN A 25 -8.71 6.64 18.32
C ASN A 25 -8.79 5.12 18.42
N GLU A 26 -8.80 4.57 19.64
CA GLU A 26 -8.87 3.12 19.88
C GLU A 26 -10.16 2.52 19.32
N LEU A 27 -11.32 3.12 19.60
CA LEU A 27 -12.61 2.75 19.00
C LEU A 27 -12.60 2.81 17.47
N SER A 28 -11.97 3.84 16.89
CA SER A 28 -11.89 3.98 15.43
C SER A 28 -11.00 2.90 14.80
N MET A 29 -9.91 2.53 15.47
CA MET A 29 -9.01 1.46 15.02
C MET A 29 -9.69 0.09 15.13
N GLU A 30 -10.47 -0.12 16.20
CA GLU A 30 -11.21 -1.36 16.40
C GLU A 30 -12.32 -1.52 15.36
N ALA A 31 -13.11 -0.47 15.10
CA ALA A 31 -14.11 -0.47 14.04
C ALA A 31 -13.51 -0.65 12.63
N ALA A 32 -12.37 -0.02 12.36
CA ALA A 32 -11.65 -0.22 11.09
C ALA A 32 -11.14 -1.65 10.95
N SER A 33 -10.59 -2.23 12.02
CA SER A 33 -10.13 -3.61 12.04
C SER A 33 -11.28 -4.59 11.86
N GLU A 34 -12.42 -4.37 12.52
CA GLU A 34 -13.62 -5.21 12.39
C GLU A 34 -14.18 -5.15 10.96
N LYS A 35 -14.26 -3.97 10.37
CA LYS A 35 -14.65 -3.80 8.96
C LYS A 35 -13.69 -4.53 8.03
N THR A 36 -12.38 -4.38 8.21
CA THR A 36 -11.36 -5.08 7.43
C THR A 36 -11.50 -6.60 7.57
N LEU A 37 -11.61 -7.13 8.79
CA LEU A 37 -11.76 -8.57 9.04
C LEU A 37 -13.05 -9.15 8.44
N SER A 38 -14.16 -8.39 8.47
CA SER A 38 -15.42 -8.81 7.86
C SER A 38 -15.34 -8.92 6.32
N SER A 39 -14.56 -8.05 5.67
CA SER A 39 -14.32 -8.14 4.22
C SER A 39 -13.47 -9.36 3.85
N LEU A 40 -12.61 -9.81 4.75
CA LEU A 40 -11.73 -10.97 4.56
C LEU A 40 -12.41 -12.32 4.84
N SER A 41 -13.58 -12.35 5.49
CA SER A 41 -14.19 -13.60 5.97
C SER A 41 -15.17 -14.25 5.00
N ASN A 42 -15.71 -13.50 4.04
CA ASN A 42 -16.83 -13.96 3.20
C ASN A 42 -16.41 -14.48 1.83
N ASP A 43 -15.24 -14.09 1.34
CA ASP A 43 -14.69 -14.53 0.06
C ASP A 43 -13.24 -15.02 0.25
N LYS A 44 -12.92 -16.18 -0.32
CA LYS A 44 -11.57 -16.77 -0.27
C LYS A 44 -10.60 -16.09 -1.23
N GLU A 45 -11.11 -15.30 -2.17
CA GLU A 45 -10.28 -14.57 -3.13
C GLU A 45 -9.77 -13.26 -2.53
N VAL A 46 -10.59 -12.54 -1.75
CA VAL A 46 -10.18 -11.39 -0.93
C VAL A 46 -9.42 -11.84 0.31
N TYR A 47 -8.14 -11.45 0.41
CA TYR A 47 -7.22 -12.04 1.42
C TYR A 47 -6.37 -11.02 2.19
N ALA A 48 -6.36 -9.76 1.74
CA ALA A 48 -5.73 -8.67 2.48
C ALA A 48 -6.48 -7.36 2.26
N TYR A 49 -6.05 -6.32 2.97
CA TYR A 49 -6.55 -4.95 2.83
C TYR A 49 -5.36 -4.00 2.75
N LEU A 50 -5.37 -3.10 1.78
CA LEU A 50 -4.29 -2.18 1.46
C LEU A 50 -4.72 -0.75 1.82
N HIS A 51 -3.87 -0.07 2.60
CA HIS A 51 -3.98 1.35 2.90
C HIS A 51 -2.70 2.08 2.51
N VAL A 52 -2.81 3.23 1.85
CA VAL A 52 -1.66 4.09 1.52
C VAL A 52 -1.90 5.50 2.04
N ASP A 53 -1.05 5.93 2.97
CA ASP A 53 -1.18 7.23 3.65
C ASP A 53 -1.22 8.38 2.63
N GLY A 54 -2.10 9.35 2.88
CA GLY A 54 -2.24 10.56 2.05
C GLY A 54 -2.96 10.36 0.71
N THR A 55 -3.44 9.15 0.40
CA THR A 55 -4.16 8.83 -0.83
C THR A 55 -5.59 8.38 -0.55
N ASN A 56 -6.37 8.09 -1.60
CA ASN A 56 -7.69 7.45 -1.48
C ASN A 56 -7.60 5.91 -1.52
N ILE A 57 -6.40 5.34 -1.44
CA ILE A 57 -6.18 3.90 -1.52
C ILE A 57 -6.46 3.31 -0.15
N ASP A 58 -7.64 2.72 -0.03
CA ASP A 58 -8.13 2.02 1.14
C ASP A 58 -9.07 0.88 0.67
N TYR A 59 -8.48 -0.23 0.21
CA TYR A 59 -9.20 -1.25 -0.55
C TYR A 59 -8.86 -2.68 -0.13
N PRO A 60 -9.81 -3.62 -0.23
CA PRO A 60 -9.51 -5.05 -0.18
C PRO A 60 -8.63 -5.47 -1.36
N VAL A 61 -7.78 -6.46 -1.13
CA VAL A 61 -6.89 -7.07 -2.11
C VAL A 61 -7.36 -8.48 -2.41
N ALA A 62 -7.68 -8.73 -3.68
CA ALA A 62 -8.12 -10.02 -4.17
C ALA A 62 -7.01 -10.76 -4.93
N GLN A 63 -7.16 -12.08 -5.08
CA GLN A 63 -6.35 -12.89 -6.00
C GLN A 63 -7.19 -14.06 -6.48
N HIS A 64 -7.43 -14.08 -7.80
CA HIS A 64 -8.23 -15.10 -8.45
C HIS A 64 -7.48 -16.43 -8.48
N PRO A 65 -8.13 -17.59 -8.28
CA PRO A 65 -7.45 -18.87 -8.11
C PRO A 65 -6.76 -19.39 -9.37
N THR A 66 -7.18 -18.96 -10.57
CA THR A 66 -6.70 -19.53 -11.84
C THR A 66 -6.44 -18.53 -12.98
N ASP A 67 -6.75 -17.25 -12.81
CA ASP A 67 -6.68 -16.25 -13.89
C ASP A 67 -6.18 -14.92 -13.36
N ASP A 68 -4.94 -14.58 -13.71
CA ASP A 68 -4.25 -13.38 -13.23
C ASP A 68 -4.81 -12.08 -13.83
N SER A 69 -5.68 -12.17 -14.85
CA SER A 69 -6.30 -11.02 -15.52
C SER A 69 -7.74 -10.73 -15.07
N TYR A 70 -8.36 -11.63 -14.31
CA TYR A 70 -9.79 -11.59 -13.98
C TYR A 70 -10.24 -10.25 -13.37
N TYR A 71 -9.49 -9.76 -12.38
CA TYR A 71 -9.80 -8.53 -11.64
C TYR A 71 -9.45 -7.23 -12.38
N LEU A 72 -8.98 -7.32 -13.63
CA LEU A 72 -8.90 -6.14 -14.51
C LEU A 72 -10.28 -5.65 -14.95
N SER A 73 -11.28 -6.53 -15.00
CA SER A 73 -12.62 -6.20 -15.48
C SER A 73 -13.73 -6.63 -14.54
N HIS A 74 -13.40 -7.10 -13.34
CA HIS A 74 -14.36 -7.54 -12.32
C HIS A 74 -14.05 -6.90 -10.98
N ASP A 75 -15.09 -6.53 -10.23
CA ASP A 75 -14.96 -6.12 -8.84
C ASP A 75 -14.87 -7.35 -7.90
N ILE A 76 -14.70 -7.10 -6.61
CA ILE A 76 -14.61 -8.15 -5.57
C ILE A 76 -15.92 -8.92 -5.36
N ASP A 77 -17.04 -8.41 -5.89
CA ASP A 77 -18.34 -9.09 -5.86
C ASP A 77 -18.57 -9.88 -7.17
N HIS A 78 -17.53 -10.04 -7.99
CA HIS A 78 -17.52 -10.72 -9.30
C HIS A 78 -18.40 -10.07 -10.38
N ASN A 79 -18.83 -8.82 -10.19
CA ASN A 79 -19.56 -8.09 -11.21
C ASN A 79 -18.58 -7.47 -12.21
N GLU A 80 -18.95 -7.41 -13.48
CA GLU A 80 -18.20 -6.66 -14.48
C GLU A 80 -18.11 -5.17 -14.06
N SER A 81 -16.89 -4.65 -14.02
CA SER A 81 -16.60 -3.29 -13.59
C SER A 81 -15.43 -2.71 -14.37
N ILE A 82 -15.62 -1.50 -14.90
CA ILE A 82 -14.55 -0.74 -15.56
C ILE A 82 -13.45 -0.29 -14.58
N TYR A 83 -13.71 -0.35 -13.28
CA TYR A 83 -12.75 -0.03 -12.22
C TYR A 83 -11.95 -1.27 -11.79
N GLY A 84 -12.44 -2.47 -12.11
CA GLY A 84 -11.83 -3.73 -11.65
C GLY A 84 -11.78 -3.83 -10.12
N ALA A 85 -10.75 -4.51 -9.61
CA ALA A 85 -10.41 -4.58 -8.20
C ALA A 85 -8.92 -4.26 -7.96
N ILE A 86 -8.54 -4.12 -6.68
CA ILE A 86 -7.12 -4.15 -6.29
C ILE A 86 -6.73 -5.62 -6.10
N PHE A 87 -5.68 -6.08 -6.77
CA PHE A 87 -5.39 -7.50 -6.84
C PHE A 87 -3.89 -7.84 -6.93
N THR A 88 -3.56 -9.10 -6.68
CA THR A 88 -2.23 -9.67 -6.97
C THR A 88 -2.35 -10.84 -7.94
N GLU A 89 -1.23 -11.17 -8.58
CA GLU A 89 -1.11 -12.35 -9.45
C GLU A 89 -0.68 -13.56 -8.62
N ARG A 90 -1.01 -14.77 -9.08
CA ARG A 90 -0.76 -16.05 -8.37
C ARG A 90 0.71 -16.40 -8.20
N VAL A 91 1.62 -15.69 -8.88
CA VAL A 91 3.06 -15.80 -8.64
C VAL A 91 3.42 -15.36 -7.22
N ASN A 92 2.59 -14.51 -6.60
CA ASN A 92 2.76 -14.07 -5.24
C ASN A 92 1.87 -14.84 -4.25
N ALA A 93 2.47 -15.25 -3.13
CA ALA A 93 1.76 -15.85 -2.00
C ALA A 93 0.89 -14.81 -1.29
N LYS A 94 -0.25 -15.27 -0.75
CA LYS A 94 -1.24 -14.44 -0.06
C LYS A 94 -0.80 -13.94 1.33
N ASP A 95 0.34 -14.39 1.82
CA ASP A 95 0.87 -14.06 3.15
C ASP A 95 1.93 -12.94 3.14
N PHE A 96 2.23 -12.39 1.95
CA PHE A 96 3.26 -11.37 1.74
C PHE A 96 4.65 -11.80 2.25
N ASN A 97 4.95 -13.11 2.29
CA ASN A 97 6.28 -13.60 2.71
C ASN A 97 7.29 -13.68 1.56
N ASP A 98 6.87 -13.43 0.32
CA ASP A 98 7.73 -13.38 -0.86
C ASP A 98 8.80 -12.29 -0.75
N LEU A 99 9.86 -12.44 -1.55
CA LEU A 99 10.93 -11.45 -1.63
C LEU A 99 10.45 -10.12 -2.25
N ALA A 100 9.52 -10.22 -3.21
CA ALA A 100 8.85 -9.09 -3.83
C ALA A 100 7.39 -9.45 -4.12
N THR A 101 6.46 -8.61 -3.66
CA THR A 101 5.03 -8.75 -3.96
C THR A 101 4.56 -7.56 -4.77
N ILE A 102 3.80 -7.81 -5.84
CA ILE A 102 3.21 -6.76 -6.68
C ILE A 102 1.70 -6.73 -6.48
N ILE A 103 1.17 -5.56 -6.12
CA ILE A 103 -0.26 -5.27 -6.11
C ILE A 103 -0.58 -4.38 -7.30
N TYR A 104 -1.64 -4.73 -8.01
CA TYR A 104 -2.14 -4.04 -9.20
C TYR A 104 -3.49 -3.38 -8.95
N GLY A 105 -3.77 -2.33 -9.72
CA GLY A 105 -5.05 -1.63 -9.73
C GLY A 105 -5.12 -0.60 -10.85
N HIS A 106 -6.31 -0.12 -11.21
CA HIS A 106 -6.46 0.82 -12.32
C HIS A 106 -6.05 2.25 -11.98
N ALA A 107 -5.44 2.93 -12.96
CA ALA A 107 -5.15 4.37 -12.91
C ALA A 107 -6.37 5.16 -13.36
N THR A 108 -7.31 5.41 -12.45
CA THR A 108 -8.57 6.10 -12.76
C THR A 108 -8.40 7.61 -12.63
N GLN A 109 -9.10 8.37 -13.47
CA GLN A 109 -9.01 9.84 -13.47
C GLN A 109 -9.74 10.49 -12.28
N ASP A 110 -10.72 9.79 -11.71
CA ASP A 110 -11.48 10.25 -10.55
C ASP A 110 -10.77 9.97 -9.21
N GLY A 111 -9.58 9.36 -9.25
CA GLY A 111 -8.77 9.07 -8.07
C GLY A 111 -9.25 7.86 -7.26
N THR A 112 -10.17 7.06 -7.78
CA THR A 112 -10.49 5.74 -7.21
C THR A 112 -9.37 4.74 -7.48
N MET A 113 -9.46 3.52 -6.92
CA MET A 113 -8.47 2.45 -7.15
C MET A 113 -7.03 2.94 -6.94
N PHE A 114 -6.18 2.89 -7.96
CA PHE A 114 -4.80 3.41 -7.93
C PHE A 114 -4.63 4.77 -8.63
N GLY A 115 -5.71 5.47 -8.97
CA GLY A 115 -5.66 6.80 -9.59
C GLY A 115 -4.82 7.82 -8.83
N THR A 116 -4.82 7.73 -7.49
CA THR A 116 -4.03 8.61 -6.61
C THR A 116 -2.59 8.15 -6.37
N LEU A 117 -2.14 7.01 -6.92
CA LEU A 117 -0.70 6.64 -6.84
C LEU A 117 0.19 7.70 -7.52
N SER A 118 -0.33 8.32 -8.58
CA SER A 118 0.39 9.37 -9.33
C SER A 118 0.77 10.59 -8.47
N TYR A 119 0.15 10.79 -7.30
CA TYR A 119 0.52 11.87 -6.37
C TYR A 119 1.95 11.74 -5.86
N PHE A 120 2.50 10.52 -5.81
CA PHE A 120 3.90 10.30 -5.46
C PHE A 120 4.90 10.80 -6.52
N ALA A 121 4.43 11.30 -7.68
CA ALA A 121 5.28 12.02 -8.63
C ALA A 121 5.65 13.41 -8.09
N ASP A 122 4.81 14.01 -7.24
CA ASP A 122 5.14 15.25 -6.55
C ASP A 122 6.10 14.98 -5.37
N SER A 123 7.21 15.71 -5.35
CA SER A 123 8.27 15.49 -4.35
C SER A 123 7.84 15.86 -2.92
N GLU A 124 6.96 16.85 -2.73
CA GLU A 124 6.49 17.23 -1.39
C GLU A 124 5.54 16.16 -0.86
N PHE A 125 4.61 15.69 -1.69
CA PHE A 125 3.72 14.58 -1.37
C PHE A 125 4.50 13.30 -1.03
N PHE A 126 5.47 12.92 -1.87
CA PHE A 126 6.33 11.76 -1.67
C PHE A 126 7.09 11.80 -0.33
N ASN A 127 7.67 12.96 0.01
CA ASN A 127 8.44 13.11 1.25
C ASN A 127 7.56 13.11 2.51
N LYS A 128 6.29 13.52 2.39
CA LYS A 128 5.35 13.60 3.51
C LYS A 128 4.63 12.28 3.78
N ASN A 129 4.28 11.54 2.74
CA ASN A 129 3.45 10.34 2.83
C ASN A 129 4.30 9.11 2.50
N THR A 130 4.84 8.45 3.51
CA THR A 130 5.82 7.38 3.28
C THR A 130 5.32 5.99 3.66
N ARG A 131 4.10 5.85 4.17
CA ARG A 131 3.63 4.59 4.76
C ARG A 131 2.60 3.91 3.88
N VAL A 132 2.80 2.61 3.70
CA VAL A 132 1.82 1.68 3.15
C VAL A 132 1.55 0.62 4.21
N THR A 133 0.29 0.27 4.43
CA THR A 133 -0.11 -0.77 5.37
C THR A 133 -0.86 -1.86 4.61
N VAL A 134 -0.46 -3.09 4.82
CA VAL A 134 -1.17 -4.29 4.37
C VAL A 134 -1.66 -5.03 5.60
N GLN A 135 -2.93 -5.38 5.65
CA GLN A 135 -3.52 -6.18 6.72
C GLN A 135 -4.11 -7.47 6.14
N THR A 136 -3.58 -8.61 6.56
CA THR A 136 -4.17 -9.93 6.32
C THR A 136 -5.02 -10.35 7.53
N GLN A 137 -5.60 -11.55 7.50
CA GLN A 137 -6.30 -12.09 8.68
C GLN A 137 -5.34 -12.39 9.85
N GLN A 138 -4.07 -12.62 9.55
CA GLN A 138 -3.06 -13.09 10.51
C GLN A 138 -2.13 -11.97 10.95
N GLU A 139 -1.84 -11.01 10.07
CA GLU A 139 -0.75 -10.07 10.25
C GLU A 139 -1.07 -8.68 9.72
N LYS A 140 -0.56 -7.67 10.42
CA LYS A 140 -0.49 -6.29 9.97
C LYS A 140 0.95 -5.94 9.64
N ILE A 141 1.18 -5.51 8.40
CA ILE A 141 2.49 -5.29 7.81
C ILE A 141 2.59 -3.84 7.38
N SER A 142 3.59 -3.11 7.87
CA SER A 142 3.89 -1.75 7.45
C SER A 142 5.11 -1.72 6.53
N TYR A 143 4.98 -0.99 5.44
CA TYR A 143 6.03 -0.71 4.47
C TYR A 143 6.33 0.78 4.42
N GLU A 144 7.58 1.11 4.08
CA GLU A 144 8.05 2.47 3.86
C GLU A 144 8.35 2.69 2.37
N VAL A 145 7.65 3.65 1.75
CA VAL A 145 7.86 4.08 0.37
C VAL A 145 9.25 4.69 0.22
N PHE A 146 9.95 4.30 -0.84
CA PHE A 146 11.31 4.77 -1.10
C PHE A 146 11.58 5.11 -2.56
N ALA A 147 10.69 4.74 -3.49
CA ALA A 147 10.78 5.19 -4.88
C ALA A 147 9.39 5.30 -5.50
N ALA A 148 9.23 6.23 -6.43
CA ALA A 148 8.02 6.37 -7.23
C ALA A 148 8.34 6.99 -8.60
N TYR A 149 7.85 6.36 -9.67
CA TYR A 149 8.06 6.86 -11.03
C TYR A 149 7.04 6.28 -12.02
N SER A 150 6.87 6.98 -13.14
CA SER A 150 6.19 6.41 -14.30
C SER A 150 7.12 5.44 -15.02
N PHE A 151 6.66 4.23 -15.31
CA PHE A 151 7.39 3.14 -15.97
C PHE A 151 6.66 2.65 -17.23
N THR A 152 7.28 1.77 -18.01
CA THR A 152 6.64 1.11 -19.16
C THR A 152 5.59 0.09 -18.72
N ASP A 153 4.86 -0.50 -19.68
CA ASP A 153 3.85 -1.55 -19.47
C ASP A 153 4.46 -2.95 -19.28
N GLU A 154 5.78 -3.04 -19.21
CA GLU A 154 6.49 -4.29 -18.94
C GLU A 154 6.00 -4.98 -17.67
N HIS A 155 6.00 -6.32 -17.71
CA HIS A 155 5.65 -7.14 -16.56
C HIS A 155 6.82 -7.19 -15.59
N ILE A 156 6.82 -6.30 -14.59
CA ILE A 156 7.92 -6.07 -13.65
C ILE A 156 8.43 -7.38 -13.02
N TYR A 157 7.54 -8.28 -12.63
CA TYR A 157 7.94 -9.55 -11.99
C TYR A 157 8.81 -10.39 -12.93
N HIS A 158 8.37 -10.56 -14.18
CA HIS A 158 9.06 -11.39 -15.17
C HIS A 158 10.26 -10.69 -15.80
N THR A 159 10.17 -9.39 -16.09
CA THR A 159 11.28 -8.59 -16.63
C THR A 159 12.49 -8.65 -15.70
N PHE A 160 12.26 -8.51 -14.39
CA PHE A 160 13.33 -8.48 -13.39
C PHE A 160 13.55 -9.80 -12.65
N GLN A 161 12.82 -10.87 -13.02
CA GLN A 161 12.95 -12.22 -12.47
C GLN A 161 12.94 -12.23 -10.93
N LEU A 162 11.89 -11.65 -10.34
CA LEU A 162 11.80 -11.35 -8.92
C LEU A 162 11.54 -12.58 -8.02
N GLU A 163 11.52 -13.79 -8.57
CA GLU A 163 11.43 -15.05 -7.83
C GLU A 163 12.68 -15.39 -7.00
N ASN A 164 13.85 -14.79 -7.32
CA ASN A 164 15.12 -15.11 -6.67
C ASN A 164 15.74 -13.90 -5.95
N LYS A 165 16.26 -14.14 -4.74
CA LYS A 165 16.95 -13.18 -3.89
C LYS A 165 18.06 -12.40 -4.60
N THR A 166 18.84 -13.04 -5.47
CA THR A 166 19.91 -12.36 -6.22
C THR A 166 19.34 -11.27 -7.13
N ASN A 167 18.26 -11.59 -7.85
CA ASN A 167 17.62 -10.67 -8.78
C ASN A 167 16.86 -9.57 -8.06
N VAL A 168 16.17 -9.89 -6.96
CA VAL A 168 15.55 -8.87 -6.10
C VAL A 168 16.60 -7.91 -5.55
N ASN A 169 17.76 -8.41 -5.12
CA ASN A 169 18.87 -7.56 -4.66
C ASN A 169 19.40 -6.63 -5.77
N ALA A 170 19.58 -7.16 -6.98
CA ALA A 170 19.97 -6.37 -8.14
C ALA A 170 18.89 -5.32 -8.50
N TYR A 171 17.62 -5.70 -8.38
CA TYR A 171 16.49 -4.84 -8.68
C TYR A 171 16.42 -3.63 -7.74
N PHE A 172 16.76 -3.77 -6.45
CA PHE A 172 16.89 -2.59 -5.56
C PHE A 172 17.87 -1.53 -6.09
N GLY A 173 19.00 -1.95 -6.67
CA GLY A 173 19.93 -1.02 -7.33
C GLY A 173 19.32 -0.41 -8.59
N LYS A 174 18.61 -1.23 -9.39
CA LYS A 174 17.93 -0.79 -10.59
C LYS A 174 16.81 0.23 -10.30
N ILE A 175 16.06 0.08 -9.21
CA ILE A 175 15.02 1.04 -8.80
C ILE A 175 15.62 2.45 -8.64
N LYS A 176 16.81 2.57 -8.02
CA LYS A 176 17.50 3.84 -7.88
C LYS A 176 17.88 4.43 -9.24
N GLU A 177 18.46 3.62 -10.11
CA GLU A 177 18.82 4.04 -11.48
C GLU A 177 17.60 4.52 -12.26
N LEU A 178 16.52 3.72 -12.26
CA LEU A 178 15.26 4.03 -12.95
C LEU A 178 14.60 5.29 -12.40
N SER A 179 14.61 5.49 -11.08
CA SER A 179 14.03 6.70 -10.48
C SER A 179 14.72 7.96 -10.99
N VAL A 180 16.05 7.93 -11.15
CA VAL A 180 16.82 9.06 -11.70
C VAL A 180 16.57 9.21 -13.20
N GLU A 181 16.67 8.12 -13.95
CA GLU A 181 16.53 8.13 -15.42
C GLU A 181 15.14 8.62 -15.87
N LEU A 182 14.10 8.23 -15.14
CA LEU A 182 12.71 8.53 -15.46
C LEU A 182 12.20 9.81 -14.78
N GLY A 183 13.07 10.56 -14.08
CA GLY A 183 12.71 11.80 -13.40
C GLY A 183 11.71 11.61 -12.26
N GLY A 184 11.72 10.46 -11.60
CA GLY A 184 10.89 10.15 -10.45
C GLY A 184 11.51 10.53 -9.10
N ASN A 185 10.85 10.14 -8.03
CA ASN A 185 11.30 10.37 -6.66
C ASN A 185 12.00 9.12 -6.11
N TYR A 186 13.04 9.34 -5.31
CA TYR A 186 13.81 8.30 -4.65
C TYR A 186 14.32 8.77 -3.29
N CYS A 187 14.24 7.89 -2.28
CA CYS A 187 14.82 8.07 -0.96
C CYS A 187 15.76 6.90 -0.66
N GLU A 188 17.00 7.22 -0.29
CA GLU A 188 17.95 6.19 0.14
C GLU A 188 17.58 5.71 1.55
N LEU A 189 17.21 4.43 1.68
CA LEU A 189 16.84 3.84 2.95
C LEU A 189 17.84 2.77 3.40
N LYS A 190 18.01 2.64 4.71
CA LYS A 190 18.78 1.52 5.28
C LYS A 190 18.00 0.23 5.09
N ARG A 191 18.57 -0.68 4.29
CA ARG A 191 18.00 -1.98 3.97
C ARG A 191 18.70 -3.10 4.73
N LYS A 192 17.94 -4.07 5.22
CA LYS A 192 18.44 -5.37 5.67
C LYS A 192 18.34 -6.40 4.53
N PRO A 193 19.22 -7.41 4.47
CA PRO A 193 19.15 -8.47 3.46
C PRO A 193 17.88 -9.34 3.50
N THR A 194 17.07 -9.20 4.56
CA THR A 194 15.80 -9.89 4.77
C THR A 194 14.59 -9.02 4.46
N ASP A 195 14.79 -7.72 4.18
CA ASP A 195 13.69 -6.82 3.87
C ASP A 195 13.02 -7.24 2.56
N ARG A 196 11.69 -7.27 2.58
CA ARG A 196 10.83 -7.63 1.45
C ARG A 196 10.37 -6.39 0.71
N LEU A 197 10.22 -6.52 -0.60
CA LEU A 197 9.79 -5.46 -1.49
C LEU A 197 8.27 -5.54 -1.72
N LEU A 198 7.59 -4.42 -1.62
CA LEU A 198 6.22 -4.24 -2.09
C LEU A 198 6.24 -3.28 -3.28
N ILE A 199 5.54 -3.63 -4.34
CA ILE A 199 5.40 -2.82 -5.55
C ILE A 199 3.92 -2.57 -5.76
N LEU A 200 3.51 -1.31 -5.78
CA LEU A 200 2.16 -0.90 -6.19
C LEU A 200 2.26 -0.42 -7.64
N SER A 201 1.54 -1.06 -8.55
CA SER A 201 1.65 -0.80 -9.99
C SER A 201 0.27 -0.56 -10.58
N THR A 202 0.07 0.55 -11.28
CA THR A 202 -1.17 0.74 -12.04
C THR A 202 -1.21 -0.23 -13.22
N CYS A 203 -2.34 -0.86 -13.51
CA CYS A 203 -2.42 -1.83 -14.62
C CYS A 203 -2.86 -1.23 -15.96
N ASP A 204 -3.58 -0.10 -15.94
CA ASP A 204 -4.16 0.52 -17.13
C ASP A 204 -3.23 1.53 -17.82
N ALA A 205 -2.84 1.20 -19.05
CA ALA A 205 -2.08 2.04 -19.96
C ALA A 205 -2.98 3.08 -20.67
N LYS A 206 -3.62 4.00 -19.95
CA LYS A 206 -4.33 5.11 -20.60
C LYS A 206 -3.38 6.13 -21.25
N ASP A 207 -2.15 6.22 -20.74
CA ASP A 207 -1.11 7.12 -21.24
C ASP A 207 0.00 6.35 -21.97
N GLY A 208 -0.26 5.99 -23.24
CA GLY A 208 0.78 5.54 -24.17
C GLY A 208 1.57 4.30 -23.73
N GLY A 209 0.96 3.36 -23.00
CA GLY A 209 1.66 2.14 -22.56
C GLY A 209 2.44 2.32 -21.25
N ARG A 210 2.12 3.31 -20.41
CA ARG A 210 2.86 3.57 -19.17
C ARG A 210 2.05 3.22 -17.92
N ARG A 211 2.77 2.83 -16.89
CA ARG A 211 2.26 2.53 -15.55
C ARG A 211 2.87 3.51 -14.54
N PHE A 212 2.15 3.85 -13.49
CA PHE A 212 2.76 4.50 -12.33
C PHE A 212 3.10 3.44 -11.28
N VAL A 213 4.34 3.47 -10.79
CA VAL A 213 4.87 2.46 -9.89
C VAL A 213 5.40 3.12 -8.63
N VAL A 214 5.03 2.56 -7.48
CA VAL A 214 5.54 2.94 -6.16
C VAL A 214 6.20 1.72 -5.51
N HIS A 215 7.43 1.88 -5.04
CA HIS A 215 8.19 0.84 -4.34
C HIS A 215 8.26 1.17 -2.86
N ALA A 216 7.92 0.17 -2.04
CA ALA A 216 7.98 0.26 -0.60
C ALA A 216 8.71 -0.96 -0.01
N ILE A 217 9.36 -0.78 1.14
CA ILE A 217 10.16 -1.82 1.79
C ILE A 217 9.57 -2.15 3.17
N GLU A 218 9.50 -3.43 3.50
CA GLU A 218 8.93 -3.88 4.77
C GLU A 218 9.70 -3.29 5.97
N ARG A 219 8.95 -2.85 7.00
CA ARG A 219 9.51 -2.30 8.24
C ARG A 219 9.10 -3.05 9.48
N GLU A 220 7.83 -3.40 9.56
CA GLU A 220 7.25 -4.03 10.74
C GLU A 220 6.16 -4.98 10.30
N ARG A 221 6.13 -6.15 10.93
CA ARG A 221 5.09 -7.17 10.78
C ARG A 221 4.67 -7.58 12.19
N LYS A 222 3.37 -7.51 12.47
CA LYS A 222 2.78 -7.87 13.75
C LYS A 222 1.65 -8.86 13.54
N PRO A 223 1.49 -9.88 14.40
CA PRO A 223 0.28 -10.67 14.40
C PRO A 223 -0.93 -9.79 14.77
N VAL A 224 -2.09 -10.13 14.21
CA VAL A 224 -3.41 -9.55 14.55
C VAL A 224 -4.07 -10.39 15.63
#